data_AF-A0A3B8JZE2-F1
#
_entry.id   AF-A0A3B8JZE2-F1
#
_cell.length_a   1.000
_cell.length_b   1.000
_cell.length_c   1.000
_cell.angle_alpha   90.00
_cell.angle_beta   90.00
_cell.angle_gamma   90.00
#
_symmetry.space_group_name_H-M   'P 1'
#
loop_
_entity.id
_entity.type
_entity.pdbx_description
1 polymer ?
#
loop_
_entity_poly.entity_id
_entity_poly.type
_entity_poly.pdbx_seq_one_letter_code
_entity_poly.pdbx_strand_id
1 'polypeptide(L)' 'KSAIPTPVFLAHGLFDPVLVLALGESSRQVLEDNGCDVSWHTYPMPHTVTPEEVRDLSAWLNSRIWPDDN' A
#
# COMPACT_ATOMS: atom_id res chain seq x y z
N LYS A 1 20.51 -2.32 -10.10
CA LYS A 1 19.84 -1.01 -9.92
C LYS A 1 19.87 -0.69 -8.43
N SER A 2 20.05 0.57 -8.02
CA SER A 2 19.92 0.93 -6.61
C SER A 2 18.43 0.86 -6.24
N ALA A 3 18.12 0.31 -5.08
CA ALA A 3 16.76 0.26 -4.55
C ALA A 3 16.17 1.68 -4.45
N ILE A 4 14.86 1.83 -4.70
CA ILE A 4 14.14 3.04 -4.33
C ILE A 4 13.99 3.01 -2.79
N PRO A 5 14.62 3.94 -2.05
CA PRO A 5 14.77 3.83 -0.60
C PRO A 5 13.48 4.17 0.17
N THR A 6 12.51 4.81 -0.48
CA THR A 6 11.27 5.22 0.16
C THR A 6 10.32 4.02 0.28
N PRO A 7 9.93 3.61 1.49
CA PRO A 7 8.96 2.53 1.66
C PRO A 7 7.57 2.98 1.18
N VAL A 8 6.77 2.03 0.68
CA VAL A 8 5.47 2.29 0.06
C VAL A 8 4.38 1.51 0.76
N PHE A 9 3.32 2.19 1.19
CA PHE A 9 2.03 1.56 1.50
C PHE A 9 1.19 1.58 0.23
N LEU A 10 0.79 0.40 -0.25
CA LEU A 10 0.00 0.24 -1.47
C LEU A 10 -1.27 -0.55 -1.15
N ALA A 11 -2.42 0.06 -1.40
CA ALA A 11 -3.73 -0.50 -1.09
C ALA A 11 -4.63 -0.55 -2.33
N HIS A 12 -5.53 -1.53 -2.41
CA HIS A 12 -6.45 -1.66 -3.54
C HIS A 12 -7.82 -2.26 -3.15
N GLY A 13 -8.89 -1.80 -3.80
CA GLY A 13 -10.23 -2.36 -3.62
C GLY A 13 -10.46 -3.59 -4.51
N LEU A 14 -10.84 -4.73 -3.93
CA LEU A 14 -11.08 -5.98 -4.67
C LEU A 14 -12.23 -5.87 -5.69
N PHE A 15 -13.16 -4.93 -5.48
CA PHE A 15 -14.34 -4.72 -6.31
C PHE A 15 -14.30 -3.38 -7.04
N ASP A 16 -13.12 -2.80 -7.19
CA ASP A 16 -12.92 -1.53 -7.88
C ASP A 16 -13.35 -1.65 -9.36
N PRO A 17 -14.41 -0.94 -9.79
CA PRO A 17 -14.88 -1.02 -11.17
C PRO A 17 -14.11 -0.08 -12.12
N VAL A 18 -13.22 0.77 -11.60
CA VAL A 18 -12.46 1.77 -12.35
C VAL A 18 -11.05 1.25 -12.63
N LEU A 19 -10.36 0.77 -11.60
CA LEU A 19 -9.02 0.18 -11.70
C LEU A 19 -9.08 -1.27 -11.24
N VAL A 20 -9.04 -2.20 -12.19
CA VAL A 20 -9.05 -3.63 -11.87
C VAL A 20 -7.84 -4.03 -11.01
N LEU A 21 -8.04 -4.99 -10.10
CA LEU A 21 -7.02 -5.45 -9.14
C LEU A 21 -5.67 -5.78 -9.79
N ALA A 22 -5.68 -6.36 -11.00
CA ALA A 22 -4.47 -6.71 -11.74
C ALA A 22 -3.54 -5.51 -12.00
N LEU A 23 -4.07 -4.29 -12.09
CA LEU A 23 -3.24 -3.08 -12.22
C LEU A 23 -2.52 -2.75 -10.91
N GLY A 24 -3.19 -2.94 -9.76
CA GLY A 24 -2.58 -2.80 -8.44
C GLY A 24 -1.49 -3.85 -8.21
N GLU A 25 -1.77 -5.12 -8.56
CA GLU A 25 -0.78 -6.21 -8.49
C GLU A 25 0.42 -5.96 -9.42
N SER A 26 0.19 -5.48 -10.63
CA SER A 26 1.27 -5.11 -11.56
C SER A 26 2.12 -3.95 -11.00
N SER A 27 1.49 -2.98 -10.35
CA SER A 27 2.19 -1.84 -9.73
C SER A 27 3.05 -2.29 -8.55
N ARG A 28 2.51 -3.20 -7.71
CA ARG A 28 3.27 -3.86 -6.64
C ARG A 28 4.50 -4.56 -7.18
N GLN A 29 4.35 -5.38 -8.21
CA GLN A 29 5.47 -6.12 -8.81
C GLN A 29 6.56 -5.19 -9.33
N VAL A 30 6.20 -4.10 -10.02
CA VAL A 30 7.17 -3.11 -10.52
C VAL A 30 7.94 -2.45 -9.37
N LEU A 31 7.28 -2.13 -8.26
CA LEU A 31 7.95 -1.55 -7.09
C LEU A 31 8.92 -2.56 -6.44
N GLU A 32 8.46 -3.79 -6.21
CA GLU A 32 9.28 -4.86 -5.65
C GLU A 32 10.51 -5.19 -6.53
N ASP A 33 10.34 -5.25 -7.86
CA ASP A 33 11.42 -5.49 -8.83
C ASP A 33 12.47 -4.38 -8.84
N ASN A 34 12.10 -3.16 -8.42
CA ASN A 34 13.02 -2.04 -8.26
C ASN A 34 13.53 -1.89 -6.80
N GLY A 35 13.29 -2.89 -5.95
CA GLY A 35 13.83 -2.98 -4.59
C GLY A 35 13.13 -2.10 -3.56
N CYS A 36 11.89 -1.64 -3.83
CA CYS A 36 11.09 -0.94 -2.83
C CYS A 36 10.66 -1.90 -1.70
N ASP A 37 10.63 -1.39 -0.47
CA ASP A 37 9.88 -2.01 0.63
C ASP A 37 8.39 -1.68 0.45
N VAL A 38 7.58 -2.67 0.06
CA VAL A 38 6.15 -2.49 -0.24
C VAL A 38 5.29 -3.21 0.79
N SER A 39 4.39 -2.46 1.44
CA SER A 39 3.31 -3.01 2.25
C SER A 39 2.03 -3.04 1.41
N TRP A 40 1.64 -4.22 0.93
CA TRP A 40 0.48 -4.41 0.07
C TRP A 40 -0.76 -4.86 0.84
N HIS A 41 -1.87 -4.18 0.63
CA HIS A 41 -3.15 -4.45 1.28
C HIS A 41 -4.30 -4.46 0.27
N THR A 42 -5.29 -5.30 0.51
CA THR A 42 -6.51 -5.34 -0.30
C THR A 42 -7.74 -5.39 0.57
N TYR A 43 -8.80 -4.70 0.15
CA TYR A 43 -10.03 -4.60 0.92
C TYR A 43 -11.24 -4.96 0.05
N PRO A 44 -12.30 -5.59 0.61
CA PRO A 44 -13.53 -5.92 -0.11
C PRO A 44 -14.39 -4.66 -0.34
N MET A 45 -13.85 -3.73 -1.14
CA MET A 45 -14.42 -2.40 -1.41
C MET A 45 -14.29 -2.03 -2.91
N PRO A 46 -15.14 -1.12 -3.42
CA PRO A 46 -15.01 -0.56 -4.77
C PRO A 46 -13.89 0.51 -4.81
N HIS A 47 -13.93 1.41 -5.80
CA HIS A 47 -13.02 2.57 -5.89
C HIS A 47 -13.35 3.63 -4.80
N THR A 48 -12.98 3.34 -3.55
CA THR A 48 -13.26 4.17 -2.37
C THR A 48 -12.24 3.88 -1.26
N VAL A 49 -12.35 4.58 -0.13
CA VAL A 49 -11.55 4.36 1.08
C VAL A 49 -12.43 3.76 2.19
N THR A 50 -11.87 2.85 2.99
CA THR A 50 -12.55 2.24 4.15
C THR A 50 -11.93 2.62 5.49
N PRO A 51 -12.69 2.56 6.60
CA PRO A 51 -12.13 2.72 7.94
C PRO A 51 -11.01 1.72 8.26
N GLU A 52 -11.10 0.49 7.74
CA GLU A 52 -10.07 -0.55 7.82
C GLU A 52 -8.76 -0.06 7.20
N GLU A 53 -8.81 0.39 5.94
CA GLU A 53 -7.65 0.92 5.23
C GLU A 53 -7.01 2.11 5.95
N VAL A 54 -7.83 3.03 6.49
CA VAL A 54 -7.31 4.17 7.26
C VAL A 54 -6.59 3.73 8.53
N ARG A 55 -7.07 2.68 9.21
CA ARG A 55 -6.39 2.13 10.40
C ARG A 55 -5.04 1.51 10.03
N ASP A 56 -5.00 0.72 8.97
CA ASP A 56 -3.77 0.05 8.51
C ASP A 56 -2.74 1.08 8.03
N LEU A 57 -3.19 2.11 7.29
CA LEU A 57 -2.34 3.23 6.89
C LEU A 57 -1.81 4.00 8.11
N SER A 58 -2.66 4.28 9.11
CA SER A 58 -2.26 4.97 10.33
C SER A 58 -1.21 4.18 11.11
N ALA A 59 -1.41 2.86 11.27
CA ALA A 59 -0.44 1.98 11.93
C ALA A 59 0.90 1.96 11.17
N TRP A 60 0.85 1.87 9.84
CA TRP A 60 2.04 1.89 9.00
C TRP A 60 2.81 3.21 9.12
N LEU A 61 2.12 4.36 9.10
CA LEU A 61 2.73 5.68 9.27
C LEU A 61 3.37 5.85 10.66
N ASN A 62 2.67 5.46 11.72
CA ASN A 62 3.20 5.54 13.09
C ASN A 62 4.48 4.70 13.25
N SER A 63 4.56 3.53 12.60
CA SER A 63 5.77 2.71 12.67
C SER A 63 7.01 3.30 11.98
N ARG A 64 6.86 4.36 11.17
CA ARG A 64 7.94 4.87 10.29
C ARG A 64 8.25 6.35 10.43
N ILE A 65 7.23 7.19 10.64
CA ILE A 65 7.37 8.65 10.65
C ILE A 65 7.25 9.22 12.06
N TRP A 66 6.36 8.63 12.86
CA TRP A 66 6.17 8.97 14.27
C TRP A 66 6.35 7.74 15.15
N PRO A 67 7.53 7.09 15.12
CA PRO A 67 7.80 6.06 16.10
C PRO A 67 7.66 6.69 17.48
N ASP A 68 6.85 6.09 18.36
CA ASP A 68 6.68 6.58 19.72
C ASP A 68 8.07 6.73 20.36
N ASP A 69 8.41 7.95 20.77
CA ASP A 69 9.55 8.24 21.64
C ASP A 69 9.22 7.65 23.02
N ASN A 70 9.49 6.36 23.23
CA ASN A 70 9.49 5.74 24.56
C ASN A 70 10.93 5.66 25.09
#